data_AF-A0A1Y3NLY6-F1
#
_entry.id   AF-A0A1Y3NLY6-F1
#
_cell.length_a   1.000
_cell.length_b   1.000
_cell.length_c   1.000
_cell.angle_alpha   90.00
_cell.angle_beta   90.00
_cell.angle_gamma   90.00
#
_symmetry.space_group_name_H-M   'P 1'
#
loop_
_entity.id
_entity.type
_entity.pdbx_description
1 polymer ?
#
loop_
_entity_poly.entity_id
_entity_poly.type
_entity_poly.pdbx_seq_one_letter_code
_entity_poly.pdbx_strand_id
1 'polypeptide(L)'
;DTLKARDQKQMDYEGLSNYLKSYDDEYKKYENNPAHISSGITSFVSRKYDEMKGTDPKLRREEKMNNLQKKIEDLKPEVEKSEQDTKRFDEDITKEIEYFDNFQIMDFRKYLSDYIDIQMESYQKVYFTIQYNI
;
A
#
# COMPACT_ATOMS: atom_id res chain seq x y z
N ASP A 1 11.51 9.13 4.42
CA ASP A 1 10.23 8.78 5.05
C ASP A 1 9.09 8.55 4.06
N THR A 2 9.02 9.29 2.95
CA THR A 2 8.03 9.11 1.87
C THR A 2 8.03 7.70 1.25
N LEU A 3 9.19 7.16 0.88
CA LEU A 3 9.27 5.78 0.35
C LEU A 3 8.84 4.71 1.35
N LYS A 4 9.13 4.88 2.65
CA LYS A 4 8.66 3.95 3.69
C LYS A 4 7.14 4.02 3.85
N ALA A 5 6.55 5.21 3.73
CA ALA A 5 5.10 5.39 3.72
C ALA A 5 4.44 4.74 2.50
N ARG A 6 5.12 4.74 1.34
CA ARG A 6 4.71 3.98 0.15
C ARG A 6 4.57 2.49 0.47
N ASP A 7 5.64 1.91 0.98
CA ASP A 7 5.74 0.47 1.18
C ASP A 7 4.69 0.03 2.21
N GLN A 8 4.42 0.86 3.22
CA GLN A 8 3.34 0.60 4.17
C GLN A 8 1.96 0.60 3.50
N LYS A 9 1.63 1.62 2.69
CA LYS A 9 0.35 1.67 1.96
C LYS A 9 0.17 0.49 1.02
N GLN A 10 1.24 0.08 0.33
CA GLN A 10 1.21 -1.07 -0.55
C GLN A 10 0.99 -2.38 0.24
N MET A 11 1.69 -2.56 1.36
CA MET A 11 1.45 -3.72 2.25
C MET A 11 0.02 -3.76 2.77
N ASP A 12 -0.56 -2.62 3.12
CA ASP A 12 -1.96 -2.53 3.59
C ASP A 12 -2.94 -2.92 2.47
N TYR A 13 -2.73 -2.43 1.25
CA TYR A 13 -3.53 -2.82 0.07
C TYR A 13 -3.43 -4.32 -0.22
N GLU A 14 -2.21 -4.86 -0.25
CA GLU A 14 -1.97 -6.29 -0.49
C GLU A 14 -2.61 -7.15 0.62
N GLY A 15 -2.53 -6.70 1.87
CA GLY A 15 -3.20 -7.33 3.00
C GLY A 15 -4.72 -7.39 2.83
N LEU A 16 -5.35 -6.25 2.55
CA LEU A 16 -6.80 -6.16 2.35
C LEU A 16 -7.27 -6.99 1.14
N SER A 17 -6.54 -6.94 0.03
CA SER A 17 -6.83 -7.74 -1.17
C SER A 17 -6.73 -9.24 -0.90
N ASN A 18 -5.73 -9.67 -0.13
CA ASN A 18 -5.60 -11.06 0.29
C ASN A 18 -6.74 -11.52 1.21
N TYR A 19 -7.17 -10.67 2.15
CA TYR A 19 -8.34 -10.98 2.99
C TYR A 19 -9.61 -11.11 2.16
N LEU A 20 -9.87 -10.16 1.25
CA LEU A 20 -11.03 -10.20 0.36
C LEU A 20 -11.04 -11.50 -0.45
N LYS A 21 -9.90 -11.87 -1.04
CA LYS A 21 -9.74 -13.11 -1.80
C LYS A 21 -9.99 -14.36 -0.93
N SER A 22 -9.47 -14.38 0.30
CA SER A 22 -9.72 -15.50 1.23
C SER A 22 -11.19 -15.65 1.58
N TYR A 23 -11.92 -14.54 1.78
CA TYR A 23 -13.34 -14.59 2.08
C TYR A 23 -14.17 -15.02 0.86
N ASP A 24 -13.81 -14.55 -0.33
CA ASP A 24 -14.45 -14.98 -1.59
C ASP A 24 -14.23 -16.48 -1.87
N ASP A 25 -13.01 -16.97 -1.64
CA ASP A 25 -12.68 -18.41 -1.74
C ASP A 25 -13.47 -19.24 -0.70
N GLU A 26 -13.63 -18.74 0.53
CA GLU A 26 -14.42 -19.42 1.56
C GLU A 26 -15.91 -19.43 1.21
N TYR A 27 -16.47 -18.31 0.74
CA TYR A 27 -17.85 -18.22 0.28
C TYR A 27 -18.12 -19.21 -0.86
N LYS A 28 -17.25 -19.24 -1.88
CA LYS A 28 -17.34 -20.18 -3.01
C LYS A 28 -17.27 -21.64 -2.59
N LYS A 29 -16.50 -21.98 -1.55
CA LYS A 29 -16.45 -23.34 -1.00
C LYS A 29 -17.78 -23.74 -0.39
N TYR A 30 -18.41 -22.84 0.38
CA TYR A 30 -19.73 -23.10 0.94
C TYR A 30 -20.82 -23.12 -0.14
N GLU A 31 -20.72 -22.32 -1.20
CA GLU A 31 -21.68 -22.31 -2.32
C GLU A 31 -21.62 -23.62 -3.13
N ASN A 32 -20.44 -23.98 -3.63
CA ASN A 32 -20.24 -25.08 -4.57
C ASN A 32 -20.31 -26.48 -3.94
N ASN A 33 -20.08 -26.61 -2.63
CA ASN A 33 -20.14 -27.91 -1.97
C ASN A 33 -21.06 -27.88 -0.73
N PRO A 34 -22.35 -28.23 -0.90
CA PRO A 34 -23.31 -28.35 0.19
C PRO A 34 -22.91 -29.31 1.32
N ALA A 35 -22.01 -30.27 1.01
CA ALA A 35 -21.50 -31.25 1.95
C ALA A 35 -20.21 -30.81 2.67
N HIS A 36 -19.63 -29.64 2.34
CA HIS A 36 -18.34 -29.17 2.89
C HIS A 36 -18.41 -28.70 4.35
N ILE A 37 -19.50 -28.99 5.07
CA ILE A 37 -19.59 -28.77 6.52
C ILE A 37 -18.46 -29.50 7.27
N SER A 38 -17.81 -30.53 6.70
CA SER A 38 -16.59 -31.09 7.30
C SER A 38 -15.92 -32.22 6.52
N SER A 39 -14.63 -32.06 6.21
CA SER A 39 -13.75 -33.20 5.91
C SER A 39 -12.90 -33.65 7.12
N GLY A 40 -13.26 -33.26 8.35
CA GLY A 40 -12.52 -33.61 9.58
C GLY A 40 -13.37 -34.33 10.63
N ILE A 41 -12.73 -35.25 11.39
CA ILE A 41 -13.32 -36.07 12.46
C ILE A 41 -14.02 -35.20 13.53
N THR A 42 -13.43 -34.06 13.92
CA THR A 42 -13.99 -33.12 14.92
C THR A 42 -15.38 -32.60 14.54
N SER A 43 -15.58 -32.39 13.25
CA SER A 43 -16.78 -31.78 12.71
C SER A 43 -17.86 -32.81 12.32
N PHE A 44 -17.53 -34.11 12.33
CA PHE A 44 -18.52 -35.18 12.46
C PHE A 44 -19.12 -35.22 13.88
N VAL A 45 -18.30 -35.01 14.91
CA VAL A 45 -18.77 -34.97 16.31
C VAL A 45 -19.67 -33.76 16.56
N SER A 46 -19.31 -32.57 16.05
CA SER A 46 -20.23 -31.41 16.09
C SER A 46 -21.52 -31.67 15.34
N ARG A 47 -21.48 -32.23 14.12
CA ARG A 47 -22.70 -32.59 13.37
C ARG A 47 -23.61 -33.54 14.14
N LYS A 48 -23.06 -34.58 14.76
CA LYS A 48 -23.83 -35.52 15.60
C LYS A 48 -24.40 -34.86 16.86
N TYR A 49 -23.62 -33.98 17.50
CA TYR A 49 -24.10 -33.19 18.62
C TYR A 49 -25.23 -32.23 18.22
N ASP A 50 -25.13 -31.61 17.04
CA ASP A 50 -26.14 -30.70 16.50
C ASP A 50 -27.41 -31.42 16.05
N GLU A 51 -27.26 -32.63 15.47
CA GLU A 51 -28.37 -33.56 15.19
C GLU A 51 -29.12 -33.92 16.48
N MET A 52 -28.40 -34.10 17.60
CA MET A 52 -29.01 -34.34 18.92
C MET A 52 -29.65 -33.08 19.53
N LYS A 53 -29.21 -31.89 19.14
CA LYS A 53 -29.74 -30.60 19.61
C LYS A 53 -30.86 -30.03 18.73
N GLY A 54 -31.22 -30.71 17.63
CA GLY A 54 -32.28 -30.30 16.70
C GLY A 54 -31.98 -29.02 15.92
N THR A 55 -30.72 -28.62 15.79
CA THR A 55 -30.36 -27.40 15.04
C THR A 55 -30.17 -27.76 13.56
N ASP A 56 -30.92 -27.11 12.67
CA ASP A 56 -30.86 -27.37 11.22
C ASP A 56 -29.48 -27.00 10.64
N PRO A 57 -28.69 -27.96 10.12
CA PRO A 57 -27.40 -27.70 9.52
C PRO A 57 -27.47 -26.77 8.30
N LYS A 58 -28.61 -26.71 7.61
CA LYS A 58 -28.82 -25.84 6.45
C LYS A 58 -28.90 -24.37 6.85
N LEU A 59 -29.68 -24.06 7.89
CA LEU A 59 -29.80 -22.69 8.41
C LEU A 59 -28.45 -22.15 8.86
N ARG A 60 -27.63 -22.96 9.55
CA ARG A 60 -26.28 -22.54 9.96
C ARG A 60 -25.36 -22.26 8.77
N ARG A 61 -25.48 -23.02 7.67
CA ARG A 61 -24.71 -22.77 6.44
C ARG A 61 -25.14 -21.44 5.81
N GLU A 62 -26.45 -21.22 5.69
CA GLU A 62 -26.99 -19.96 5.16
C GLU A 62 -26.56 -18.76 6.00
N GLU A 63 -26.61 -18.85 7.34
CA GLU A 63 -26.10 -17.81 8.23
C GLU A 63 -24.60 -17.54 8.02
N LYS A 64 -23.78 -18.58 7.88
CA LYS A 64 -22.34 -18.42 7.58
C LYS A 64 -22.10 -17.78 6.22
N MET A 65 -22.82 -18.20 5.19
CA MET A 65 -22.72 -17.62 3.84
C MET A 65 -23.14 -16.15 3.84
N ASN A 66 -24.24 -15.81 4.53
CA ASN A 66 -24.68 -14.42 4.67
C ASN A 66 -23.66 -13.55 5.43
N ASN A 67 -23.02 -14.10 6.47
CA ASN A 67 -21.97 -13.39 7.19
C ASN A 67 -20.71 -13.19 6.35
N LEU A 68 -20.31 -14.19 5.56
CA LEU A 68 -19.19 -14.06 4.62
C LEU A 68 -19.50 -13.04 3.52
N GLN A 69 -20.70 -13.07 2.96
CA GLN A 69 -21.15 -12.12 1.95
C GLN A 69 -21.12 -10.67 2.47
N LYS A 70 -21.63 -10.43 3.69
CA LYS A 70 -21.54 -9.10 4.33
C LYS A 70 -20.10 -8.63 4.48
N LYS A 71 -19.21 -9.51 4.97
CA LYS A 71 -17.78 -9.17 5.08
C LYS A 71 -17.15 -8.83 3.74
N ILE A 72 -17.50 -9.55 2.67
CA ILE A 72 -17.02 -9.26 1.31
C ILE A 72 -17.53 -7.89 0.84
N GLU A 73 -18.81 -7.59 1.08
CA GLU A 73 -19.42 -6.31 0.73
C GLU A 73 -18.80 -5.14 1.50
N ASP A 74 -18.47 -5.34 2.77
CA ASP A 74 -17.81 -4.33 3.60
C ASP A 74 -16.33 -4.13 3.20
N LEU A 75 -15.60 -5.20 2.84
CA LEU A 75 -14.17 -5.11 2.47
C LEU A 75 -13.94 -4.54 1.07
N LYS A 76 -14.86 -4.78 0.12
CA LYS A 76 -14.74 -4.29 -1.26
C LYS A 76 -14.46 -2.79 -1.37
N PRO A 77 -15.25 -1.89 -0.76
CA PRO A 77 -15.00 -0.45 -0.84
C PRO A 77 -13.70 -0.05 -0.14
N GLU A 78 -13.27 -0.79 0.90
CA GLU A 78 -12.02 -0.53 1.61
C GLU A 78 -10.80 -0.87 0.74
N VAL A 79 -10.85 -2.00 0.02
CA VAL A 79 -9.83 -2.37 -0.98
C VAL A 79 -9.77 -1.34 -2.11
N GLU A 80 -10.92 -0.93 -2.66
CA GLU A 80 -10.98 0.06 -3.74
C GLU A 80 -10.41 1.41 -3.29
N LYS A 81 -10.73 1.86 -2.07
CA LYS A 81 -10.16 3.07 -1.48
C LYS A 81 -8.64 2.94 -1.31
N SER A 82 -8.16 1.82 -0.78
CA SER A 82 -6.74 1.55 -0.59
C SER A 82 -5.98 1.51 -1.93
N GLU A 83 -6.60 0.98 -2.98
CA GLU A 83 -6.07 0.99 -4.35
C GLU A 83 -5.93 2.42 -4.88
N GLN A 84 -6.97 3.24 -4.74
CA GLN A 84 -6.97 4.65 -5.17
C GLN A 84 -5.92 5.47 -4.40
N ASP A 85 -5.80 5.24 -3.09
CA ASP A 85 -4.81 5.91 -2.25
C ASP A 85 -3.39 5.54 -2.64
N THR A 86 -3.15 4.29 -3.07
CA THR A 86 -1.85 3.83 -3.58
C THR A 86 -1.52 4.48 -4.92
N LYS A 87 -2.47 4.50 -5.87
CA LYS A 87 -2.28 5.16 -7.18
C LYS A 87 -2.00 6.66 -7.06
N ARG A 88 -2.77 7.37 -6.22
CA ARG A 88 -2.53 8.80 -5.96
C ARG A 88 -1.13 9.04 -5.39
N PHE A 89 -0.70 8.17 -4.48
CA PHE A 89 0.62 8.28 -3.89
C PHE A 89 1.74 8.05 -4.91
N ASP A 90 1.57 7.11 -5.84
CA ASP A 90 2.52 6.89 -6.94
C ASP A 90 2.62 8.11 -7.88
N GLU A 91 1.48 8.73 -8.20
CA GLU A 91 1.46 9.98 -8.99
C GLU A 91 2.18 11.13 -8.27
N ASP A 92 1.96 11.27 -6.97
CA ASP A 92 2.58 12.33 -6.17
C ASP A 92 4.10 12.10 -6.02
N ILE A 93 4.55 10.86 -5.82
CA ILE A 93 5.99 10.53 -5.83
C ILE A 93 6.62 10.88 -7.17
N THR A 94 5.96 10.53 -8.27
CA THR A 94 6.51 10.77 -9.61
C THR A 94 6.77 12.26 -9.82
N LYS A 95 5.80 13.10 -9.43
CA LYS A 95 5.97 14.57 -9.45
C LYS A 95 7.07 15.02 -8.50
N GLU A 96 7.14 14.49 -7.28
CA GLU A 96 8.16 14.86 -6.29
C GLU A 96 9.58 14.57 -6.81
N ILE A 97 9.78 13.42 -7.46
CA ILE A 97 11.06 13.06 -8.11
C ILE A 97 11.42 14.08 -9.19
N GLU A 98 10.47 14.42 -10.08
CA GLU A 98 10.71 15.42 -11.12
C GLU A 98 11.05 16.80 -10.52
N TYR A 99 10.35 17.21 -9.47
CA TYR A 99 10.65 18.46 -8.76
C TYR A 99 12.05 18.42 -8.12
N PHE A 100 12.41 17.31 -7.49
CA PHE A 100 13.71 17.13 -6.84
C PHE A 100 14.85 17.23 -7.85
N ASP A 101 14.74 16.53 -8.99
CA ASP A 101 15.77 16.55 -10.03
C ASP A 101 15.95 17.95 -10.61
N ASN A 102 14.84 18.64 -10.91
CA ASN A 102 14.89 20.01 -11.42
C ASN A 102 15.50 20.98 -10.40
N PHE A 103 15.09 20.87 -9.13
CA PHE A 103 15.61 21.69 -8.05
C PHE A 103 17.11 21.45 -7.83
N GLN A 104 17.54 20.19 -7.83
CA GLN A 104 18.94 19.81 -7.67
C GLN A 104 19.82 20.37 -8.79
N ILE A 105 19.38 20.29 -10.05
CA ILE A 105 20.13 20.85 -11.19
C ILE A 105 20.26 22.37 -11.05
N MET A 106 19.18 23.05 -10.65
CA MET A 106 19.16 24.50 -10.52
C MET A 106 20.07 24.98 -9.39
N ASP A 107 20.01 24.32 -8.23
CA ASP A 107 20.87 24.60 -7.08
C ASP A 107 22.35 24.32 -7.40
N PHE A 108 22.64 23.20 -8.06
CA PHE A 108 24.03 22.88 -8.43
C PHE A 108 24.63 23.92 -9.38
N ARG A 109 23.84 24.40 -10.35
CA ARG A 109 24.26 25.50 -11.24
C ARG A 109 24.51 26.79 -10.47
N LYS A 110 23.65 27.12 -9.51
CA LYS A 110 23.82 28.29 -8.65
C LYS A 110 25.11 28.19 -7.84
N TYR A 111 25.34 27.06 -7.17
CA TYR A 111 26.57 26.86 -6.38
C TYR A 111 27.84 26.93 -7.23
N LEU A 112 27.81 26.42 -8.47
CA LEU A 112 28.94 26.57 -9.39
C LEU A 112 29.15 28.02 -9.83
N SER A 113 28.08 28.76 -10.10
CA SER A 113 28.17 30.20 -10.43
C SER A 113 28.77 30.98 -9.27
N ASP A 114 28.23 30.80 -8.06
CA ASP A 114 28.71 31.45 -6.84
C ASP A 114 30.19 31.12 -6.60
N TYR A 115 30.60 29.87 -6.83
CA TYR A 115 32.01 29.46 -6.74
C TYR A 115 32.91 30.18 -7.75
N ILE A 116 32.47 30.30 -9.00
CA ILE A 116 33.22 31.00 -10.06
C ILE A 116 33.35 32.49 -9.71
N ASP A 117 32.27 33.12 -9.26
CA ASP A 117 32.26 34.54 -8.90
C ASP A 117 33.24 34.83 -7.76
N ILE A 118 33.26 33.98 -6.72
CA ILE A 118 34.23 34.07 -5.62
C ILE A 118 35.66 33.93 -6.11
N GLN A 119 35.93 32.97 -7.02
CA GLN A 119 37.26 32.79 -7.58
C GLN A 119 37.70 33.99 -8.43
N MET A 120 36.81 34.53 -9.27
CA MET A 120 37.09 35.72 -10.07
C MET A 120 37.40 36.93 -9.18
N GLU A 121 36.62 37.15 -8.13
CA GLU A 121 36.86 38.23 -7.17
C GLU A 121 38.22 38.06 -6.46
N SER A 122 38.58 36.83 -6.09
CA SER A 122 39.88 36.50 -5.50
C SER A 122 41.04 36.86 -6.45
N TYR A 123 40.98 36.42 -7.71
CA TYR A 123 42.02 36.72 -8.70
C TYR A 123 42.11 38.22 -9.02
N GLN A 124 40.98 38.92 -9.12
CA GLN A 124 40.98 40.37 -9.32
C GLN A 124 41.66 41.09 -8.15
N LYS A 125 41.34 40.74 -6.90
CA LYS A 125 41.98 41.32 -5.71
C LYS A 125 43.50 41.10 -5.72
N VAL A 126 43.95 39.90 -6.07
CA VAL A 126 45.38 39.59 -6.20
C VAL A 126 46.03 40.44 -7.29
N TYR A 127 45.41 40.54 -8.47
CA TYR A 127 45.93 41.34 -9.58
C TYR A 127 46.05 42.82 -9.22
N PHE A 128 45.02 43.41 -8.62
CA PHE A 128 45.06 44.80 -8.11
C PHE A 128 46.15 44.99 -7.06
N THR A 129 46.32 44.04 -6.14
CA THR A 129 47.37 44.13 -5.12
C THR A 129 48.77 44.19 -5.74
N ILE A 130 49.04 43.35 -6.74
CA ILE A 130 50.33 43.31 -7.45
C ILE A 130 50.56 44.58 -8.29
N GLN A 131 49.53 45.09 -8.98
CA GLN A 131 49.66 46.27 -9.83
C GLN A 131 49.88 47.59 -9.08
N TYR A 132 49.40 47.70 -7.84
CA TYR A 132 49.39 48.97 -7.11
C TYR A 132 50.26 48.99 -5.83
N ASN A 133 50.85 47.85 -5.43
CA ASN A 133 51.77 47.77 -4.27
C ASN A 133 53.19 47.27 -4.64
N ILE A 134 53.53 47.26 -5.93
CA ILE A 134 54.90 47.19 -6.46
C ILE A 134 55.14 48.50 -7.21
#